data_AF-A0A815NQA4-F1
#
_entry.id   AF-A0A815NQA4-F1
#
_cell.length_a   1.000
_cell.length_b   1.000
_cell.length_c   1.000
_cell.angle_alpha   90.00
_cell.angle_beta   90.00
_cell.angle_gamma   90.00
#
_symmetry.space_group_name_H-M   'P 1'
#
loop_
_entity.id
_entity.type
_entity.pdbx_description
1 polymer ?
#
loop_
_entity_poly.entity_id
_entity_poly.type
_entity_poly.pdbx_seq_one_letter_code
_entity_poly.pdbx_strand_id
1 'polypeptide(L)'
;MLETKIVVGEGYAWILFEAVLISIHMMITGMLMGTIRRKLFNKEFYEKNFPQYKKLSAFMKPDGGYPDDGQGRLADKLDDEQWFKFNNYRRAHMNYLEGGFAVIVPLLIAGLSFTRITFLTGIAYIVGREIYSQGYRRSGSKGRLVGALTLDAALLILWSMALYTCFHWGNGLDGLKKLIF
;
A
#
# COMPACT_ATOMS: atom_id res chain seq x y z
N MET A 1 -38.05 -14.80 0.53
CA MET A 1 -36.61 -14.68 0.19
C MET A 1 -35.88 -15.75 0.99
N LEU A 2 -35.20 -16.68 0.33
CA LEU A 2 -34.31 -17.62 1.04
C LEU A 2 -33.15 -16.79 1.61
N GLU A 3 -33.01 -16.75 2.94
CA GLU A 3 -31.81 -16.22 3.57
C GLU A 3 -30.64 -17.14 3.23
N THR A 4 -29.87 -16.78 2.22
CA THR A 4 -28.60 -17.45 1.93
C THR A 4 -27.61 -17.05 3.02
N LYS A 5 -27.56 -17.86 4.09
CA LYS A 5 -26.56 -17.68 5.15
C LYS A 5 -25.19 -18.06 4.60
N ILE A 6 -24.36 -17.06 4.30
CA ILE A 6 -22.97 -17.29 3.91
C ILE A 6 -22.23 -17.79 5.15
N VAL A 7 -21.89 -19.09 5.15
CA VAL A 7 -21.06 -19.69 6.20
C VAL A 7 -19.60 -19.54 5.78
N VAL A 8 -18.87 -18.71 6.52
CA VAL A 8 -17.43 -18.55 6.33
C VAL A 8 -16.72 -19.67 7.09
N GLY A 9 -15.94 -20.48 6.38
CA GLY A 9 -15.10 -21.49 7.03
C GLY A 9 -14.05 -20.84 7.94
N GLU A 10 -13.75 -21.47 9.08
CA GLU A 10 -12.81 -20.93 10.09
C GLU A 10 -11.47 -20.50 9.48
N GLY A 11 -10.96 -21.27 8.52
CA GLY A 11 -9.72 -20.93 7.83
C GLY A 11 -9.83 -19.65 6.98
N TYR A 12 -10.95 -19.45 6.29
CA TYR A 12 -11.13 -18.26 5.46
C TYR A 12 -11.35 -16.99 6.31
N ALA A 13 -11.88 -17.13 7.53
CA ALA A 13 -11.94 -16.01 8.48
C ALA A 13 -10.54 -15.42 8.76
N TRP A 14 -9.49 -16.25 8.80
CA TRP A 14 -8.11 -15.78 8.94
C TRP A 14 -7.59 -15.02 7.71
N ILE A 15 -8.07 -15.37 6.51
CA ILE A 15 -7.75 -14.63 5.27
C ILE A 15 -8.39 -13.24 5.31
N LEU A 16 -9.64 -13.14 5.78
CA LEU A 16 -10.31 -11.85 5.96
C LEU A 16 -9.60 -10.99 7.02
N PHE A 17 -9.20 -11.60 8.14
CA PHE A 17 -8.40 -10.94 9.16
C PHE A 17 -7.08 -10.40 8.59
N GLU A 18 -6.40 -11.19 7.77
CA GLU A 18 -5.15 -10.77 7.13
C GLU A 18 -5.35 -9.63 6.12
N ALA A 19 -6.42 -9.65 5.33
CA ALA A 19 -6.77 -8.54 4.44
C ALA A 19 -6.99 -7.22 5.22
N VAL A 20 -7.60 -7.30 6.40
CA VAL A 20 -7.75 -6.16 7.32
C VAL A 20 -6.38 -5.72 7.85
N LEU A 21 -5.51 -6.65 8.26
CA LEU A 21 -4.15 -6.31 8.71
C LEU A 21 -3.33 -5.60 7.63
N ILE A 22 -3.38 -6.07 6.38
CA ILE A 22 -2.71 -5.42 5.24
C ILE A 22 -3.24 -3.98 5.07
N SER A 23 -4.56 -3.80 5.19
CA SER A 23 -5.19 -2.48 5.07
C SER A 23 -4.78 -1.53 6.18
N ILE A 24 -4.73 -2.01 7.44
CA ILE A 24 -4.24 -1.25 8.59
C ILE A 24 -2.76 -0.89 8.41
N HIS A 25 -1.93 -1.83 7.98
CA HIS A 25 -0.51 -1.60 7.76
C HIS A 25 -0.25 -0.55 6.66
N MET A 26 -1.04 -0.58 5.58
CA MET A 26 -1.03 0.44 4.54
C MET A 26 -1.43 1.82 5.09
N MET A 27 -2.47 1.88 5.92
CA MET A 27 -2.89 3.13 6.58
C MET A 27 -1.79 3.69 7.50
N ILE A 28 -1.16 2.84 8.32
CA ILE A 28 -0.04 3.22 9.19
C ILE A 28 1.12 3.81 8.38
N THR A 29 1.45 3.19 7.23
CA THR A 29 2.49 3.70 6.33
C THR A 29 2.17 5.12 5.85
N GLY A 30 0.90 5.43 5.58
CA GLY A 30 0.44 6.78 5.25
C GLY A 30 0.52 7.76 6.42
N MET A 31 0.13 7.34 7.62
CA MET A 31 0.23 8.16 8.84
C MET A 31 1.68 8.55 9.17
N LEU A 32 2.64 7.65 8.92
CA LEU A 32 4.07 7.95 9.08
C LEU A 32 4.54 9.03 8.10
N MET A 33 4.07 9.03 6.86
CA MET A 33 4.31 10.11 5.90
C MET A 33 3.72 11.44 6.41
N GLY A 34 2.47 11.43 6.88
CA GLY A 34 1.81 12.61 7.46
C GLY A 34 2.55 13.19 8.68
N THR A 35 3.28 12.35 9.42
CA THR A 35 4.11 12.79 10.54
C THR A 35 5.38 13.50 10.07
N ILE A 36 6.07 12.97 9.07
CA ILE A 36 7.24 13.65 8.47
C ILE A 36 6.82 14.97 7.81
N ARG A 37 5.71 14.96 7.07
CA ARG A 37 5.11 16.15 6.45
C ARG A 37 4.92 17.29 7.45
N ARG A 38 4.26 17.04 8.58
CA ARG A 38 4.03 18.06 9.62
C ARG A 38 5.31 18.56 10.29
N LYS A 39 6.35 17.71 10.38
CA LYS A 39 7.65 18.11 10.94
C LYS A 39 8.39 19.09 10.01
N LEU A 40 8.38 18.82 8.70
CA LEU A 40 9.09 19.62 7.71
C LEU A 40 8.34 20.91 7.36
N PHE A 41 7.03 20.83 7.14
CA PHE A 41 6.18 21.97 6.77
C PHE A 41 5.47 22.55 7.99
N ASN A 42 6.26 22.99 8.97
CA ASN A 42 5.76 23.59 10.20
C ASN A 42 5.59 25.12 10.06
N LYS A 43 5.10 25.79 11.11
CA LYS A 43 4.86 27.24 11.10
C LYS A 43 6.12 28.04 10.78
N GLU A 44 7.27 27.67 11.34
CA GLU A 44 8.55 28.35 11.12
C GLU A 44 8.99 28.27 9.65
N PHE A 45 8.82 27.09 9.03
CA PHE A 45 9.10 26.89 7.60
C PHE A 45 8.32 27.89 6.73
N TYR A 46 7.02 28.07 7.01
CA TYR A 46 6.18 29.01 6.27
C TYR A 46 6.54 30.47 6.54
N GLU A 47 6.84 30.83 7.79
CA GLU A 47 7.21 32.21 8.13
C GLU A 47 8.54 32.63 7.50
N LYS A 48 9.50 31.69 7.40
CA LYS A 48 10.80 31.90 6.77
C LYS A 48 10.72 31.99 5.25
N ASN A 49 10.05 31.03 4.61
CA ASN A 49 10.11 30.88 3.15
C ASN A 49 8.95 31.58 2.41
N PHE A 50 7.82 31.79 3.09
CA PHE A 50 6.59 32.30 2.48
C PHE A 50 5.88 33.33 3.37
N PRO A 51 6.54 34.44 3.76
CA PRO A 51 5.93 35.47 4.60
C PRO A 51 4.64 36.07 3.99
N GLN A 52 4.53 36.06 2.66
CA GLN A 52 3.34 36.48 1.92
C GLN A 52 2.08 35.66 2.26
N TYR A 53 2.24 34.43 2.75
CA TYR A 53 1.09 33.57 3.13
C TYR A 53 0.33 34.10 4.35
N LYS A 54 0.90 35.05 5.10
CA LYS A 54 0.17 35.75 6.18
C LYS A 54 -0.96 36.62 5.64
N LYS A 55 -0.91 37.04 4.37
CA LYS A 55 -1.92 37.91 3.73
C LYS A 55 -2.96 37.13 2.91
N LEU A 56 -2.77 35.81 2.75
CA LEU A 56 -3.71 34.98 2.03
C LEU A 56 -4.97 34.74 2.87
N SER A 57 -6.10 34.53 2.19
CA SER A 57 -7.29 34.03 2.84
C SER A 57 -7.03 32.64 3.45
N ALA A 58 -7.77 32.29 4.50
CA ALA A 58 -7.62 31.00 5.17
C ALA A 58 -7.75 29.82 4.18
N PHE A 59 -8.62 29.93 3.17
CA PHE A 59 -8.81 28.92 2.13
C PHE A 59 -7.58 28.71 1.23
N MET A 60 -6.85 29.78 0.91
CA MET A 60 -5.66 29.70 0.04
C MET A 60 -4.37 29.42 0.80
N LYS A 61 -4.41 29.42 2.14
CA LYS A 61 -3.23 29.25 2.96
C LYS A 61 -2.85 27.76 3.02
N PRO A 62 -1.65 27.38 2.53
CA PRO A 62 -1.14 26.02 2.68
C PRO A 62 -1.03 25.64 4.16
N ASP A 63 -1.44 24.43 4.51
CA ASP A 63 -1.28 23.85 5.84
C ASP A 63 -0.72 22.44 5.73
N GLY A 64 0.13 22.04 6.68
CA GLY A 64 0.74 20.71 6.71
C GLY A 64 1.42 20.31 5.39
N GLY A 65 2.03 21.25 4.67
CA GLY A 65 2.67 20.99 3.38
C GLY A 65 1.71 20.73 2.21
N TYR A 66 0.39 20.82 2.39
CA TYR A 66 -0.56 20.65 1.30
C TYR A 66 -0.66 21.93 0.45
N PRO A 67 -0.94 21.82 -0.86
CA PRO A 67 -1.18 20.60 -1.64
C PRO A 67 0.10 19.94 -2.19
N ASP A 68 1.28 20.36 -1.75
CA ASP A 68 2.56 19.86 -2.28
C ASP A 68 2.76 18.37 -1.98
N ASP A 69 3.28 17.64 -2.97
CA ASP A 69 3.56 16.22 -2.90
C ASP A 69 5.05 15.87 -3.11
N GLY A 70 5.96 16.82 -2.91
CA GLY A 70 7.40 16.58 -2.89
C GLY A 70 8.15 17.06 -4.13
N GLN A 71 7.42 17.64 -5.08
CA GLN A 71 7.97 18.28 -6.27
C GLN A 71 7.37 19.68 -6.52
N GLY A 72 6.61 20.22 -5.55
CA GLY A 72 5.97 21.52 -5.69
C GLY A 72 6.76 22.68 -5.08
N ARG A 73 6.07 23.81 -4.95
CA ARG A 73 6.62 25.09 -4.46
C ARG A 73 7.16 25.03 -3.04
N LEU A 74 6.56 24.22 -2.17
CA LEU A 74 7.00 24.07 -0.79
C LEU A 74 8.21 23.14 -0.73
N ALA A 75 8.17 22.02 -1.45
CA ALA A 75 9.27 21.06 -1.48
C ALA A 75 10.57 21.67 -2.05
N ASP A 76 10.47 22.62 -2.97
CA ASP A 76 11.60 23.41 -3.52
C ASP A 76 12.39 24.21 -2.46
N LYS A 77 11.81 24.45 -1.27
CA LYS A 77 12.47 25.17 -0.18
C LYS A 77 13.05 24.27 0.90
N LEU A 78 12.90 22.96 0.75
CA LEU A 78 13.58 22.00 1.60
C LEU A 78 15.04 21.90 1.18
N ASP A 79 15.92 21.64 2.14
CA ASP A 79 17.28 21.20 1.81
C ASP A 79 17.27 19.77 1.21
N ASP A 80 18.37 19.36 0.60
CA ASP A 80 18.47 18.08 -0.11
C ASP A 80 18.16 16.89 0.81
N GLU A 81 18.58 16.93 2.08
CA GLU A 81 18.35 15.84 3.03
C GLU A 81 16.86 15.74 3.41
N GLN A 82 16.23 16.88 3.72
CA GLN A 82 14.81 16.99 4.01
C GLN A 82 13.96 16.58 2.81
N TRP A 83 14.31 17.05 1.63
CA TRP A 83 13.64 16.72 0.37
C TRP A 83 13.73 15.22 0.09
N PHE A 84 14.93 14.64 0.23
CA PHE A 84 15.16 13.21 0.03
C PHE A 84 14.36 12.37 1.03
N LYS A 85 14.40 12.74 2.32
CA LYS A 85 13.64 12.07 3.38
C LYS A 85 12.14 12.14 3.13
N PHE A 86 11.61 13.33 2.80
CA PHE A 86 10.20 13.52 2.51
C PHE A 86 9.73 12.64 1.36
N ASN A 87 10.45 12.67 0.23
CA ASN A 87 10.11 11.91 -0.96
C ASN A 87 10.24 10.39 -0.75
N ASN A 88 11.20 9.93 0.05
CA ASN A 88 11.32 8.51 0.39
C ASN A 88 10.14 7.99 1.23
N TYR A 89 9.72 8.75 2.24
CA TYR A 89 8.51 8.40 3.02
C TYR A 89 7.27 8.39 2.14
N ARG A 90 7.11 9.40 1.27
CA ARG A 90 6.02 9.44 0.30
C ARG A 90 6.05 8.24 -0.64
N ARG A 91 7.20 7.89 -1.22
CA ARG A 91 7.28 6.80 -2.20
C ARG A 91 7.03 5.44 -1.56
N ALA A 92 7.47 5.22 -0.32
CA ALA A 92 7.14 4.00 0.44
C ALA A 92 5.61 3.83 0.60
N HIS A 93 4.90 4.92 0.91
CA HIS A 93 3.43 4.92 1.04
C HIS A 93 2.72 4.77 -0.32
N MET A 94 3.03 5.60 -1.30
CA MET A 94 2.36 5.59 -2.61
C MET A 94 2.53 4.26 -3.32
N ASN A 95 3.72 3.66 -3.27
CA ASN A 95 3.92 2.32 -3.83
C ASN A 95 3.08 1.25 -3.12
N TYR A 96 2.77 1.42 -1.83
CA TYR A 96 1.91 0.48 -1.12
C TYR A 96 0.46 0.66 -1.57
N LEU A 97 0.02 1.90 -1.69
CA LEU A 97 -1.32 2.24 -2.16
C LEU A 97 -1.56 1.71 -3.58
N GLU A 98 -0.59 1.92 -4.49
CA GLU A 98 -0.59 1.37 -5.86
C GLU A 98 -0.69 -0.17 -5.86
N GLY A 99 0.04 -0.84 -4.96
CA GLY A 99 0.07 -2.30 -4.84
C GLY A 99 -1.06 -2.91 -3.99
N GLY A 100 -1.90 -2.10 -3.35
CA GLY A 100 -2.89 -2.59 -2.38
C GLY A 100 -3.89 -3.55 -3.00
N PHE A 101 -4.43 -3.22 -4.17
CA PHE A 101 -5.32 -4.10 -4.92
C PHE A 101 -4.60 -5.35 -5.45
N ALA A 102 -3.34 -5.19 -5.86
CA ALA A 102 -2.51 -6.27 -6.36
C ALA A 102 -2.22 -7.35 -5.30
N VAL A 103 -2.35 -7.05 -4.01
CA VAL A 103 -2.24 -8.07 -2.95
C VAL A 103 -3.60 -8.52 -2.41
N ILE A 104 -4.52 -7.59 -2.11
CA ILE A 104 -5.77 -7.92 -1.41
C ILE A 104 -6.67 -8.81 -2.27
N VAL A 105 -6.86 -8.48 -3.54
CA VAL A 105 -7.75 -9.24 -4.44
C VAL A 105 -7.30 -10.70 -4.61
N PRO A 106 -6.06 -10.99 -5.03
CA PRO A 106 -5.61 -12.37 -5.18
C PRO A 106 -5.50 -13.09 -3.83
N LEU A 107 -5.23 -12.41 -2.72
CA LEU A 107 -5.27 -13.02 -1.38
C LEU A 107 -6.66 -13.53 -1.02
N LEU A 108 -7.70 -12.72 -1.26
CA LEU A 108 -9.08 -13.13 -1.03
C LEU A 108 -9.47 -14.30 -1.95
N ILE A 109 -9.12 -14.25 -3.23
CA ILE A 109 -9.46 -15.32 -4.18
C ILE A 109 -8.69 -16.61 -3.89
N ALA A 110 -7.37 -16.53 -3.69
CA ALA A 110 -6.53 -17.68 -3.40
C ALA A 110 -6.93 -18.37 -2.08
N GLY A 111 -7.32 -17.59 -1.07
CA GLY A 111 -7.72 -18.10 0.24
C GLY A 111 -8.95 -19.03 0.20
N LEU A 112 -9.78 -18.91 -0.84
CA LEU A 112 -10.96 -19.75 -1.04
C LEU A 112 -10.62 -21.22 -1.35
N SER A 113 -9.48 -21.47 -2.00
CA SER A 113 -9.03 -22.83 -2.34
C SER A 113 -7.77 -23.25 -1.59
N PHE A 114 -6.90 -22.30 -1.22
CA PHE A 114 -5.57 -22.54 -0.67
C PHE A 114 -5.33 -21.80 0.64
N THR A 115 -6.24 -21.96 1.60
CA THR A 115 -6.27 -21.16 2.83
C THR A 115 -4.93 -21.11 3.58
N ARG A 116 -4.30 -22.27 3.86
CA ARG A 116 -3.05 -22.32 4.64
C ARG A 116 -1.87 -21.62 3.93
N ILE A 117 -1.69 -21.90 2.64
CA ILE A 117 -0.57 -21.33 1.86
C ILE A 117 -0.79 -19.84 1.64
N THR A 118 -2.03 -19.42 1.38
CA THR A 118 -2.40 -18.01 1.23
C THR A 118 -2.08 -17.24 2.49
N PHE A 119 -2.48 -17.73 3.66
CA PHE A 119 -2.21 -17.09 4.94
C PHE A 119 -0.71 -16.93 5.22
N LEU A 120 0.10 -17.99 5.02
CA LEU A 120 1.55 -17.88 5.20
C LEU A 120 2.18 -16.87 4.22
N THR A 121 1.66 -16.81 3.00
CA THR A 121 2.13 -15.89 1.96
C THR A 121 1.77 -14.43 2.30
N GLY A 122 0.58 -14.19 2.86
CA GLY A 122 0.18 -12.86 3.30
C GLY A 122 1.02 -12.34 4.48
N ILE A 123 1.37 -13.20 5.44
CA ILE A 123 2.32 -12.85 6.51
C ILE A 123 3.68 -12.48 5.91
N ALA A 124 4.20 -13.31 5.00
CA ALA A 124 5.46 -13.02 4.30
C ALA A 124 5.40 -11.69 3.54
N TYR A 125 4.26 -11.38 2.91
CA TYR A 125 4.03 -10.10 2.26
C TYR A 125 4.09 -8.92 3.26
N ILE A 126 3.41 -9.00 4.40
CA ILE A 126 3.43 -7.93 5.42
C ILE A 126 4.86 -7.68 5.92
N VAL A 127 5.60 -8.74 6.23
CA VAL A 127 7.00 -8.63 6.68
C VAL A 127 7.88 -8.03 5.58
N GLY A 128 7.77 -8.53 4.36
CA GLY A 128 8.48 -7.99 3.19
C GLY A 128 8.14 -6.51 2.96
N ARG A 129 6.90 -6.10 3.24
CA ARG A 129 6.43 -4.73 3.10
C ARG A 129 7.05 -3.78 4.13
N GLU A 130 7.20 -4.23 5.37
CA GLU A 130 7.86 -3.42 6.40
C GLU A 130 9.36 -3.28 6.07
N ILE A 131 10.03 -4.37 5.67
CA ILE A 131 11.44 -4.34 5.22
C ILE A 131 11.60 -3.37 4.04
N TYR A 132 10.72 -3.47 3.04
CA TYR A 132 10.72 -2.58 1.87
C TYR A 132 10.57 -1.12 2.30
N SER A 133 9.58 -0.82 3.14
CA SER A 133 9.24 0.54 3.54
C SER A 133 10.35 1.18 4.36
N GLN A 134 10.93 0.44 5.31
CA GLN A 134 12.04 0.93 6.13
C GLN A 134 13.31 1.10 5.31
N GLY A 135 13.62 0.15 4.42
CA GLY A 135 14.73 0.25 3.49
C GLY A 135 14.63 1.48 2.60
N TYR A 136 13.43 1.76 2.07
CA TYR A 136 13.18 2.95 1.27
C TYR A 136 13.37 4.24 2.07
N ARG A 137 12.81 4.31 3.28
CA ARG A 137 12.90 5.49 4.17
C ARG A 137 14.34 5.83 4.58
N ARG A 138 15.19 4.80 4.79
CA ARG A 138 16.56 4.98 5.28
C ARG A 138 17.59 5.18 4.18
N SER A 139 17.45 4.47 3.07
CA SER A 139 18.51 4.36 2.06
C SER A 139 18.00 4.52 0.62
N GLY A 140 16.78 5.08 0.47
CA GLY A 140 16.17 5.33 -0.83
C GLY A 140 15.95 4.08 -1.66
N SER A 141 16.04 4.24 -2.98
CA SER A 141 15.67 3.21 -3.94
C SER A 141 16.48 1.92 -3.85
N LYS A 142 17.75 1.98 -3.39
CA LYS A 142 18.62 0.79 -3.22
C LYS A 142 18.26 0.00 -1.95
N GLY A 143 17.89 0.68 -0.87
CA GLY A 143 17.56 0.02 0.40
C GLY A 143 16.31 -0.87 0.35
N ARG A 144 15.43 -0.64 -0.63
CA ARG A 144 14.16 -1.38 -0.76
C ARG A 144 14.29 -2.80 -1.32
N LEU A 145 15.44 -3.14 -1.93
CA LEU A 145 15.55 -4.29 -2.85
C LEU A 145 15.24 -5.63 -2.19
N VAL A 146 15.74 -5.85 -0.97
CA VAL A 146 15.47 -7.09 -0.22
C VAL A 146 13.97 -7.27 0.05
N GLY A 147 13.31 -6.20 0.48
CA GLY A 147 11.86 -6.18 0.65
C GLY A 147 11.13 -6.38 -0.68
N ALA A 148 11.62 -5.78 -1.77
CA ALA A 148 11.00 -5.88 -3.09
C ALA A 148 10.97 -7.33 -3.59
N LEU A 149 12.08 -8.06 -3.47
CA LEU A 149 12.14 -9.47 -3.86
C LEU A 149 11.15 -10.33 -3.07
N THR A 150 10.99 -10.05 -1.77
CA THR A 150 10.02 -10.76 -0.92
C THR A 150 8.59 -10.46 -1.34
N LEU A 151 8.29 -9.19 -1.63
CA LEU A 151 6.97 -8.76 -2.11
C LEU A 151 6.63 -9.37 -3.47
N ASP A 152 7.56 -9.33 -4.42
CA ASP A 152 7.35 -9.84 -5.77
C ASP A 152 7.13 -11.36 -5.75
N ALA A 153 7.88 -12.09 -4.92
CA ALA A 153 7.67 -13.52 -4.72
C ALA A 153 6.29 -13.83 -4.11
N ALA A 154 5.89 -13.09 -3.08
CA ALA A 154 4.58 -13.27 -2.45
C ALA A 154 3.43 -12.96 -3.44
N LEU A 155 3.55 -11.87 -4.20
CA LEU A 155 2.57 -11.50 -5.22
C LEU A 155 2.47 -12.57 -6.31
N LEU A 156 3.60 -13.07 -6.81
CA LEU A 156 3.61 -14.13 -7.82
C LEU A 156 2.89 -15.38 -7.32
N ILE A 157 3.13 -15.79 -6.07
CA ILE A 157 2.46 -16.94 -5.45
C ILE A 157 0.95 -16.70 -5.34
N LEU A 158 0.54 -15.55 -4.80
CA LEU A 158 -0.88 -15.20 -4.64
C LEU A 158 -1.62 -15.13 -5.97
N TRP A 159 -1.02 -14.48 -6.98
CA TRP A 159 -1.60 -14.36 -8.31
C TRP A 159 -1.74 -15.72 -8.98
N SER A 160 -0.73 -16.58 -8.87
CA SER A 160 -0.77 -17.93 -9.43
C SER A 160 -1.88 -18.76 -8.80
N MET A 161 -2.01 -18.72 -7.46
CA MET A 161 -3.07 -19.43 -6.76
C MET A 161 -4.46 -18.86 -7.06
N ALA A 162 -4.60 -17.54 -7.18
CA ALA A 162 -5.86 -16.90 -7.52
C ALA A 162 -6.32 -17.27 -8.94
N LEU A 163 -5.41 -17.19 -9.92
CA LEU A 163 -5.66 -17.60 -11.30
C LEU A 163 -6.05 -19.08 -11.37
N TYR A 164 -5.31 -19.95 -10.67
CA TYR A 164 -5.65 -21.38 -10.62
C TYR A 164 -7.04 -21.60 -10.02
N THR A 165 -7.36 -20.95 -8.89
CA THR A 165 -8.69 -21.05 -8.25
C THR A 165 -9.79 -20.69 -9.24
N CYS A 166 -9.70 -19.52 -9.88
CA CYS A 166 -10.71 -19.08 -10.85
C CYS A 166 -10.82 -20.04 -12.04
N PHE A 167 -9.69 -20.47 -12.60
CA PHE A 167 -9.68 -21.37 -13.76
C PHE A 167 -10.28 -22.74 -13.43
N HIS A 168 -9.92 -23.31 -12.28
CA HIS A 168 -10.45 -24.58 -11.82
C HIS A 168 -11.96 -24.50 -11.54
N TRP A 169 -12.41 -23.44 -10.87
CA TRP A 169 -13.84 -23.23 -10.60
C TRP A 169 -14.66 -23.02 -11.88
N GLY A 170 -14.06 -22.40 -12.90
CA GLY A 170 -14.61 -22.28 -14.24
C GLY A 170 -14.58 -23.57 -15.07
N ASN A 171 -14.30 -24.73 -14.47
CA ASN A 171 -14.16 -26.02 -15.17
C ASN A 171 -13.11 -25.98 -16.31
N GLY A 172 -12.05 -25.19 -16.12
CA GLY A 172 -10.92 -25.06 -17.04
C GLY A 172 -11.33 -24.71 -18.47
N LEU A 173 -10.65 -25.34 -19.44
CA LEU A 173 -10.92 -25.12 -20.86
C LEU A 173 -12.32 -25.56 -21.29
N ASP A 174 -12.89 -26.57 -20.62
CA ASP A 174 -14.21 -27.08 -20.98
C ASP A 174 -15.32 -26.12 -20.59
N GLY A 175 -15.24 -25.52 -19.39
CA GLY A 175 -16.18 -24.47 -19.02
C GLY A 175 -15.98 -23.19 -19.83
N LEU A 176 -14.73 -22.84 -20.16
CA LEU A 176 -14.46 -21.72 -21.06
C LEU A 176 -15.06 -21.93 -22.46
N LYS A 177 -14.93 -23.14 -23.03
CA LYS A 177 -15.55 -23.48 -24.31
C LYS A 177 -17.07 -23.33 -24.26
N LYS A 178 -17.72 -23.89 -23.24
CA LYS A 178 -19.18 -23.79 -23.03
C LYS A 178 -19.68 -22.35 -22.83
N LEU A 179 -18.81 -21.46 -22.34
CA LEU A 179 -19.16 -20.05 -22.15
C LEU A 179 -19.10 -19.27 -23.47
N ILE A 180 -18.16 -19.61 -24.36
CA ILE A 180 -17.89 -18.87 -25.60
C ILE A 180 -18.69 -19.43 -26.79
N PHE A 181 -18.83 -20.74 -26.89
CA PHE A 181 -19.43 -21.47 -28.01
C PHE A 181 -20.69 -22.21 -27.56
#